data_AF-A0ABD7QUM6-F1
#
_entry.id   AF-A0ABD7QUM6-F1
#
_cell.length_a   1.000
_cell.length_b   1.000
_cell.length_c   1.000
_cell.angle_alpha   90.00
_cell.angle_beta   90.00
_cell.angle_gamma   90.00
#
_symmetry.space_group_name_H-M   'P 1'
#
loop_
_entity.id
_entity.type
_entity.pdbx_description
1 polymer ?
#
loop_
_entity_poly.entity_id
_entity_poly.type
_entity_poly.pdbx_seq_one_letter_code
_entity_poly.pdbx_strand_id
1 'polypeptide(L)'
;MADKEQRFRSEQLEEALAKQDVAAVAFALRNDIVIVPRLVTGKKDMQVRVFGREGSEQRILLLFSSADAYTAMVPDEKIRQVMVYDGPRLEEFLDAHLDMLEGVFFDIAGPNTMQATPEDLLAALRA
;
A
#
# COMPACT_ATOMS: atom_id res chain seq x y z
N MET A 1 -23.95 2.26 -8.08
CA MET A 1 -22.93 1.26 -8.49
C MET A 1 -21.52 1.85 -8.48
N ALA A 2 -21.33 3.14 -8.80
CA ALA A 2 -20.03 3.83 -8.75
C ALA A 2 -19.35 3.92 -7.35
N ASP A 3 -20.14 3.89 -6.26
CA ASP A 3 -19.63 3.96 -4.88
C ASP A 3 -18.67 2.83 -4.46
N LYS A 4 -18.75 1.65 -5.09
CA LYS A 4 -17.91 0.50 -4.70
C LYS A 4 -16.52 0.58 -5.31
N GLU A 5 -16.42 1.02 -6.56
CA GLU A 5 -15.14 1.19 -7.25
C GLU A 5 -14.33 2.34 -6.63
N GLN A 6 -14.98 3.43 -6.26
CA GLN A 6 -14.35 4.55 -5.56
C GLN A 6 -13.83 4.18 -4.16
N ARG A 7 -14.39 3.15 -3.52
CA ARG A 7 -13.89 2.65 -2.22
C ARG A 7 -12.58 1.88 -2.32
N PHE A 8 -12.18 1.43 -3.51
CA PHE A 8 -11.00 0.58 -3.70
C PHE A 8 -9.99 1.18 -4.70
N ARG A 9 -10.05 2.49 -4.92
CA ARG A 9 -9.17 3.22 -5.81
C ARG A 9 -9.00 4.67 -5.36
N SER A 10 -7.76 5.15 -5.32
CA SER A 10 -7.40 6.56 -5.20
C SER A 10 -6.89 7.07 -6.55
N GLU A 11 -7.72 7.85 -7.25
CA GLU A 11 -7.32 8.52 -8.50
C GLU A 11 -6.18 9.52 -8.26
N GLN A 12 -6.19 10.18 -7.09
CA GLN A 12 -5.16 11.14 -6.73
C GLN A 12 -3.79 10.47 -6.55
N LEU A 13 -3.74 9.32 -5.88
CA LEU A 13 -2.51 8.54 -5.74
C LEU A 13 -2.05 8.00 -7.09
N GLU A 14 -2.97 7.51 -7.93
CA GLU A 14 -2.65 7.01 -9.27
C GLU A 14 -2.03 8.10 -10.17
N GLU A 15 -2.62 9.30 -10.17
CA GLU A 15 -2.08 10.45 -10.91
C GLU A 15 -0.72 10.90 -10.38
N ALA A 16 -0.54 10.92 -9.05
CA ALA A 16 0.72 11.29 -8.42
C ALA A 16 1.84 10.31 -8.78
N LEU A 17 1.54 9.01 -8.76
CA LEU A 17 2.46 7.95 -9.20
C LEU A 17 2.79 8.07 -10.69
N ALA A 18 1.80 8.34 -11.54
CA ALA A 18 2.02 8.55 -12.98
C ALA A 18 2.93 9.74 -13.29
N LYS A 19 2.85 10.80 -12.48
CA LYS A 19 3.70 11.99 -12.60
C LYS A 19 5.05 11.84 -11.89
N GLN A 20 5.26 10.75 -11.16
CA GLN A 20 6.40 10.54 -10.26
C GLN A 20 6.60 11.72 -9.30
N ASP A 21 5.48 12.30 -8.84
CA ASP A 21 5.47 13.47 -7.97
C ASP A 21 5.38 13.04 -6.50
N VAL A 22 6.53 13.04 -5.82
CA VAL A 22 6.66 12.62 -4.42
C VAL A 22 5.80 13.47 -3.48
N ALA A 23 5.69 14.77 -3.73
CA ALA A 23 4.89 15.66 -2.89
C ALA A 23 3.39 15.39 -3.08
N ALA A 24 2.97 15.12 -4.31
CA ALA A 24 1.59 14.72 -4.60
C ALA A 24 1.26 13.34 -4.02
N VAL A 25 2.20 12.39 -4.02
CA VAL A 25 2.02 11.08 -3.36
C VAL A 25 1.82 11.27 -1.85
N ALA A 26 2.68 12.05 -1.19
CA ALA A 26 2.54 12.36 0.23
C ALA A 26 1.23 13.09 0.54
N PHE A 27 0.77 13.96 -0.36
CA PHE A 27 -0.52 14.62 -0.22
C PHE A 27 -1.68 13.63 -0.36
N ALA A 28 -1.64 12.74 -1.35
CA ALA A 28 -2.66 11.70 -1.56
C ALA A 28 -2.79 10.78 -0.34
N LEU A 29 -1.66 10.31 0.20
CA LEU A 29 -1.67 9.39 1.35
C LEU A 29 -2.22 10.02 2.63
N ARG A 30 -2.13 11.35 2.78
CA ARG A 30 -2.71 12.07 3.92
C ARG A 30 -4.19 12.37 3.77
N ASN A 31 -4.68 12.52 2.53
CA ASN A 31 -6.00 13.08 2.25
C ASN A 31 -6.97 12.11 1.57
N ASP A 32 -6.50 10.92 1.19
CA ASP A 32 -7.27 9.91 0.49
C ASP A 32 -6.92 8.50 1.00
N ILE A 33 -7.43 7.48 0.33
CA ILE A 33 -7.21 6.08 0.68
C ILE A 33 -5.97 5.49 0.00
N VAL A 34 -5.45 4.42 0.60
CA VAL A 34 -4.50 3.51 -0.03
C VAL A 34 -4.96 2.06 0.12
N ILE A 35 -4.68 1.25 -0.88
CA ILE A 35 -5.03 -0.17 -0.89
C ILE A 35 -3.85 -0.98 -0.36
N VAL A 36 -4.13 -1.77 0.68
CA VAL A 36 -3.15 -2.60 1.36
C VAL A 36 -3.54 -4.07 1.21
N PRO A 37 -2.65 -4.96 0.74
CA PRO A 37 -2.94 -6.39 0.65
C PRO A 37 -3.27 -6.99 2.03
N ARG A 38 -4.30 -7.84 2.08
CA ARG A 38 -4.68 -8.57 3.29
C ARG A 38 -4.08 -9.97 3.25
N LEU A 39 -3.51 -10.38 4.38
CA LEU A 39 -3.06 -11.74 4.60
C LEU A 39 -4.26 -12.68 4.82
N VAL A 40 -4.37 -13.71 4.00
CA VAL A 40 -5.45 -14.70 4.06
C VAL A 40 -4.93 -15.98 4.71
N THR A 41 -5.15 -16.15 6.02
CA THR A 41 -4.69 -17.31 6.81
C THR A 41 -5.83 -18.19 7.33
N GLY A 42 -7.06 -17.98 6.84
CA GLY A 42 -8.26 -18.68 7.34
C GLY A 42 -8.71 -18.26 8.75
N LYS A 43 -7.91 -17.46 9.47
CA LYS A 43 -8.28 -16.81 10.72
C LYS A 43 -9.11 -15.55 10.45
N LYS A 44 -9.93 -15.15 11.42
CA LYS A 44 -10.77 -13.93 11.30
C LYS A 44 -9.96 -12.63 11.30
N ASP A 45 -8.71 -12.68 11.74
CA ASP A 45 -7.88 -11.49 11.89
C ASP A 45 -7.65 -10.80 10.54
N MET A 46 -7.74 -9.47 10.54
CA MET A 46 -7.47 -8.63 9.38
C MET A 46 -6.03 -8.15 9.48
N GLN A 47 -5.11 -8.92 8.90
CA GLN A 47 -3.67 -8.63 8.94
C GLN A 47 -3.18 -8.11 7.59
N VAL A 48 -2.26 -7.14 7.63
CA VAL A 48 -1.56 -6.65 6.43
C VAL A 48 -0.62 -7.76 5.93
N ARG A 49 -0.67 -8.02 4.63
CA ARG A 49 0.29 -8.90 3.97
C ARG A 49 1.53 -8.10 3.62
N VAL A 50 2.63 -8.47 4.24
CA VAL A 50 3.98 -8.01 3.89
C VAL A 50 4.72 -9.12 3.15
N PHE A 51 5.72 -8.76 2.36
CA PHE A 51 6.47 -9.69 1.52
C PHE A 51 7.93 -9.72 1.99
N GLY A 52 8.64 -10.81 1.75
CA GLY A 52 10.04 -10.93 2.18
C GLY A 52 10.63 -12.23 1.69
N ARG A 53 11.96 -12.35 1.76
CA ARG A 53 12.65 -13.60 1.42
C ARG A 53 12.54 -14.60 2.57
N GLU A 54 12.44 -15.89 2.23
CA GLU A 54 12.49 -16.96 3.22
C GLU A 54 13.80 -16.89 4.01
N GLY A 55 13.71 -16.97 5.34
CA GLY A 55 14.87 -16.88 6.23
C GLY A 55 15.32 -15.45 6.58
N SER A 56 14.67 -14.41 6.06
CA SER A 56 14.87 -13.02 6.52
C SER A 56 13.79 -12.63 7.53
N GLU A 57 14.10 -11.72 8.44
CA GLU A 57 13.12 -11.01 9.29
C GLU A 57 12.64 -9.71 8.64
N GLN A 58 13.39 -9.20 7.66
CA GLN A 58 13.06 -7.99 6.93
C GLN A 58 11.90 -8.22 5.95
N ARG A 59 11.04 -7.21 5.85
CA ARG A 59 9.81 -7.26 5.06
C ARG A 59 9.66 -6.00 4.22
N ILE A 60 9.11 -6.15 3.02
CA ILE A 60 8.64 -5.04 2.20
C ILE A 60 7.13 -4.89 2.34
N LEU A 61 6.68 -3.64 2.46
CA LEU A 61 5.27 -3.27 2.40
C LEU A 61 4.92 -2.93 0.95
N LEU A 62 3.82 -3.49 0.45
CA LEU A 62 3.26 -3.11 -0.84
C LEU A 62 2.00 -2.28 -0.62
N LEU A 63 1.97 -1.11 -1.25
CA LEU A 63 0.85 -0.19 -1.26
C LEU A 63 0.37 -0.01 -2.70
N PHE A 64 -0.94 0.16 -2.87
CA PHE A 64 -1.53 0.25 -4.20
C PHE A 64 -2.49 1.42 -4.31
N SER A 65 -2.48 2.07 -5.47
CA SER A 65 -3.47 3.08 -5.84
C SER A 65 -4.87 2.47 -6.01
N SER A 66 -4.94 1.19 -6.39
CA SER A 66 -6.20 0.48 -6.60
C SER A 66 -6.12 -1.02 -6.34
N ALA A 67 -7.27 -1.66 -6.11
CA ALA A 67 -7.37 -3.12 -6.05
C ALA A 67 -7.00 -3.80 -7.38
N ASP A 68 -7.17 -3.11 -8.51
CA ASP A 68 -6.76 -3.59 -9.83
C ASP A 68 -5.25 -3.61 -9.99
N ALA A 69 -4.54 -2.60 -9.47
CA ALA A 69 -3.08 -2.57 -9.42
C ALA A 69 -2.53 -3.73 -8.57
N TYR A 70 -3.18 -4.06 -7.45
CA TYR A 70 -2.83 -5.26 -6.68
C TYR A 70 -3.12 -6.55 -7.48
N THR A 71 -4.26 -6.62 -8.17
CA THR A 71 -4.62 -7.78 -8.99
C THR A 71 -3.62 -8.04 -10.11
N ALA A 72 -3.07 -6.98 -10.72
CA ALA A 72 -2.02 -7.09 -11.73
C ALA A 72 -0.70 -7.66 -11.17
N MET A 73 -0.43 -7.45 -9.87
CA MET A 73 0.77 -7.99 -9.20
C MET A 73 0.67 -9.48 -8.90
N VAL A 74 -0.54 -10.00 -8.67
CA VAL A 74 -0.81 -11.41 -8.36
C VAL A 74 -1.85 -12.03 -9.31
N PRO A 75 -1.52 -12.14 -10.61
CA PRO A 75 -2.48 -12.59 -11.63
C PRO A 75 -2.99 -14.02 -11.36
N ASP A 76 -2.16 -14.88 -10.79
CA ASP A 76 -2.49 -16.30 -10.55
C ASP A 76 -3.17 -16.56 -9.19
N GLU A 77 -3.27 -15.57 -8.30
CA GLU A 77 -3.89 -15.77 -6.99
C GLU A 77 -5.42 -15.82 -7.08
N LYS A 78 -6.02 -16.91 -6.61
CA LYS A 78 -7.48 -17.10 -6.63
C LYS A 78 -8.22 -16.30 -5.56
N ILE A 79 -7.55 -15.98 -4.45
CA ILE A 79 -8.12 -15.24 -3.33
C ILE A 79 -7.29 -13.99 -3.12
N ARG A 80 -7.82 -12.86 -3.55
CA ARG A 80 -7.22 -11.54 -3.39
C ARG A 80 -8.08 -10.77 -2.41
N GLN A 81 -7.55 -10.51 -1.23
CA GLN A 81 -8.21 -9.65 -0.26
C GLN A 81 -7.35 -8.42 -0.05
N VAL A 82 -8.02 -7.28 0.06
CA VAL A 82 -7.41 -5.99 0.33
C VAL A 82 -8.08 -5.35 1.54
N MET A 83 -7.38 -4.41 2.15
CA MET A 83 -7.89 -3.48 3.13
C MET A 83 -7.72 -2.07 2.58
N VAL A 84 -8.61 -1.18 3.02
CA VAL A 84 -8.56 0.24 2.71
C VAL A 84 -8.03 0.94 3.95
N TYR A 85 -6.91 1.63 3.79
CA TYR A 85 -6.28 2.42 4.84
C TYR A 85 -6.42 3.90 4.48
N ASP A 86 -6.66 4.72 5.50
CA ASP A 86 -6.48 6.18 5.44
C ASP A 86 -5.10 6.55 6.03
N GLY A 87 -4.73 7.83 5.93
CA GLY A 87 -3.47 8.35 6.44
C GLY A 87 -3.16 7.95 7.89
N PRO A 88 -4.06 8.21 8.86
CA PRO A 88 -3.83 7.87 10.26
C PRO A 88 -3.60 6.37 10.50
N ARG A 89 -4.38 5.50 9.83
CA ARG A 89 -4.21 4.05 9.98
C ARG A 89 -2.92 3.54 9.34
N LEU A 90 -2.50 4.15 8.23
CA LEU A 90 -1.21 3.85 7.62
C LEU A 90 -0.06 4.32 8.51
N GLU A 91 -0.18 5.50 9.12
CA GLU A 91 0.79 6.02 10.08
C GLU A 91 0.97 5.07 11.27
N GLU A 92 -0.12 4.67 11.92
CA GLU A 92 -0.10 3.75 13.07
C GLU A 92 0.54 2.41 12.70
N PHE A 93 0.23 1.88 11.51
CA PHE A 93 0.84 0.64 11.02
C PHE A 93 2.35 0.78 10.80
N LEU A 94 2.78 1.87 10.16
CA LEU A 94 4.21 2.10 9.91
C LEU A 94 4.96 2.26 11.23
N ASP A 95 4.47 3.10 12.14
CA ASP A 95 5.09 3.35 13.45
C ASP A 95 5.26 2.07 14.27
N ALA A 96 4.25 1.18 14.26
CA ALA A 96 4.29 -0.11 14.96
C ALA A 96 5.23 -1.16 14.33
N HIS A 97 5.66 -0.97 13.08
CA HIS A 97 6.37 -2.00 12.30
C HIS A 97 7.65 -1.51 11.62
N LEU A 98 8.14 -0.30 11.94
CA LEU A 98 9.35 0.30 11.38
C LEU A 98 10.54 -0.65 11.37
N ASP A 99 10.85 -1.30 12.51
CA ASP A 99 12.02 -2.17 12.66
C ASP A 99 12.01 -3.41 11.75
N MET A 100 10.83 -3.82 11.29
CA MET A 100 10.65 -4.99 10.42
C MET A 100 10.65 -4.58 8.94
N LEU A 101 10.24 -3.37 8.61
CA LEU A 101 10.09 -2.93 7.23
C LEU A 101 11.42 -2.45 6.66
N GLU A 102 11.86 -3.01 5.54
CA GLU A 102 13.07 -2.58 4.82
C GLU A 102 12.76 -1.65 3.64
N GLY A 103 11.49 -1.57 3.22
CA GLY A 103 11.10 -0.77 2.07
C GLY A 103 9.59 -0.78 1.83
N VAL A 104 9.12 0.28 1.17
CA VAL A 104 7.73 0.43 0.73
C VAL A 104 7.70 0.61 -0.77
N PHE A 105 6.88 -0.17 -1.47
CA PHE A 105 6.69 -0.07 -2.91
C PHE A 105 5.24 0.25 -3.24
N PHE A 106 5.06 1.16 -4.19
CA PHE A 106 3.77 1.57 -4.73
C PHE A 106 3.59 0.98 -6.12
N ASP A 107 2.44 0.35 -6.38
CA ASP A 107 2.01 -0.16 -7.69
C ASP A 107 3.10 -0.95 -8.44
N ILE A 108 3.80 -1.85 -7.73
CA ILE A 108 5.02 -2.53 -8.21
C ILE A 108 4.89 -3.28 -9.55
N ALA A 109 3.68 -3.70 -9.94
CA ALA A 109 3.41 -4.38 -11.20
C ALA A 109 2.94 -3.44 -12.33
N GLY A 110 2.72 -2.16 -12.03
CA GLY A 110 2.28 -1.14 -12.96
C GLY A 110 3.45 -0.40 -13.62
N PRO A 111 3.18 0.45 -14.64
CA PRO A 111 4.21 1.25 -15.30
C PRO A 111 4.77 2.38 -14.43
N ASN A 112 4.10 2.70 -13.33
CA ASN A 112 4.35 3.90 -12.52
C ASN A 112 4.84 3.56 -11.10
N THR A 113 5.63 2.50 -10.96
CA THR A 113 6.17 2.06 -9.67
C THR A 113 6.95 3.17 -8.99
N MET A 114 6.76 3.34 -7.68
CA MET A 114 7.57 4.21 -6.84
C MET A 114 8.03 3.44 -5.59
N GLN A 115 9.18 3.80 -5.04
CA GLN A 115 9.72 3.23 -3.80
C GLN A 115 10.02 4.34 -2.79
N ALA A 116 9.79 4.04 -1.52
CA ALA A 116 10.20 4.87 -0.39
C ALA A 116 10.80 4.01 0.73
N THR A 117 11.55 4.64 1.63
CA THR A 117 11.88 4.05 2.93
C THR A 117 10.67 4.16 3.86
N PRO A 118 10.49 3.24 4.83
CA PRO A 118 9.43 3.35 5.83
C PRO A 118 9.49 4.66 6.63
N GLU A 119 10.70 5.15 6.92
CA GLU A 119 10.94 6.39 7.66
C GLU A 119 10.54 7.63 6.86
N ASP A 120 10.92 7.69 5.58
CA ASP A 120 10.54 8.81 4.71
C ASP A 120 9.02 8.85 4.51
N LEU A 121 8.39 7.69 4.36
CA LEU A 121 6.93 7.61 4.23
C LEU A 121 6.23 8.04 5.52
N LEU A 122 6.72 7.59 6.69
CA LEU A 122 6.17 8.01 7.98
C LEU A 122 6.32 9.52 8.19
N ALA A 123 7.47 10.09 7.82
CA ALA A 123 7.69 11.53 7.86
C ALA A 123 6.73 12.29 6.93
N ALA A 124 6.49 11.76 5.72
CA ALA A 124 5.55 12.34 4.76
C ALA A 124 4.10 12.35 5.26
N LEU A 125 3.68 11.32 6.02
CA LEU A 125 2.35 11.25 6.62
C LEU A 125 2.14 12.26 7.76
N ARG A 126 3.21 12.59 8.49
CA ARG A 126 3.19 13.50 9.65
C ARG A 126 3.38 14.98 9.31
N ALA A 127 3.66 15.28 8.04
CA ALA A 127 3.99 16.63 7.55
C ALA A 127 2.78 17.57 7.45
#